data_AF-A0A9Q3CAG2-F1
#
_entry.id   AF-A0A9Q3CAG2-F1
#
_cell.length_a   1.000
_cell.length_b   1.000
_cell.length_c   1.000
_cell.angle_alpha   90.00
_cell.angle_beta   90.00
_cell.angle_gamma   90.00
#
_symmetry.space_group_name_H-M   'P 1'
#
loop_
_entity.id
_entity.type
_entity.pdbx_description
1 polymer ?
#
loop_
_entity_poly.entity_id
_entity_poly.type
_entity_poly.pdbx_seq_one_letter_code
_entity_poly.pdbx_strand_id
1 'polypeptide(L)'
;MSFENDKYSVDKDPYEWCVRQSERLKAIDPKMNIEMRNQNLFTQIPGKLEHAIKCICNKSCTLDDIANTLQDVRKTTNIGKNSSYRGKSLKEEDP
;
A
#
# COMPACT_ATOMS: atom_id res chain seq x y z
N MET A 1 16.30 -0.04 12.31
CA MET A 1 15.43 0.31 11.16
C MET A 1 14.35 1.27 11.63
N SER A 2 14.39 2.53 11.20
CA SER A 2 13.36 3.52 11.52
C SER A 2 12.03 3.15 10.85
N PHE A 3 10.90 3.44 11.51
CA PHE A 3 9.54 3.20 10.98
C PHE A 3 9.35 3.78 9.58
N GLU A 4 9.87 4.99 9.36
CA GLU A 4 9.76 5.77 8.13
C GLU A 4 10.40 5.12 6.88
N ASN A 5 11.27 4.13 7.08
CA ASN A 5 11.98 3.46 6.00
C ASN A 5 11.34 2.11 5.60
N ASP A 6 10.35 1.61 6.35
CA ASP A 6 9.72 0.31 6.09
C ASP A 6 8.43 0.44 5.27
N LYS A 7 8.61 0.89 4.02
CA LYS A 7 7.52 1.06 3.07
C LYS A 7 6.88 -0.29 2.69
N TYR A 8 5.60 -0.23 2.35
CA TYR A 8 4.90 -1.37 1.79
C TYR A 8 5.48 -1.76 0.42
N SER A 9 5.61 -3.07 0.18
CA SER A 9 5.93 -3.64 -1.14
C SER A 9 4.84 -4.64 -1.51
N VAL A 10 4.51 -4.72 -2.80
CA VAL A 10 3.51 -5.65 -3.34
C VAL A 10 3.86 -7.13 -3.17
N ASP A 11 5.11 -7.43 -2.83
CA ASP A 11 5.59 -8.78 -2.54
C ASP A 11 5.31 -9.22 -1.10
N LYS A 12 4.97 -8.26 -0.21
CA LYS A 12 4.62 -8.55 1.18
C LYS A 12 3.14 -8.95 1.28
N ASP A 13 2.82 -9.78 2.27
CA ASP A 13 1.42 -10.03 2.60
C ASP A 13 0.79 -8.74 3.18
N PRO A 14 -0.35 -8.27 2.62
CA PRO A 14 -1.01 -7.06 3.09
C PRO A 14 -1.41 -7.10 4.56
N TYR A 15 -1.93 -8.24 5.02
CA TYR A 15 -2.44 -8.38 6.37
C TYR A 15 -1.30 -8.38 7.38
N GLU A 16 -0.29 -9.23 7.16
CA GLU A 16 0.89 -9.28 8.02
C GLU A 16 1.61 -7.92 8.09
N TRP A 17 1.74 -7.23 6.96
CA TRP A 17 2.38 -5.92 6.94
C TRP A 17 1.57 -4.88 7.73
N CYS A 18 0.24 -4.81 7.53
CA CYS A 18 -0.63 -3.89 8.25
C CYS A 18 -0.58 -4.13 9.77
N VAL A 19 -0.64 -5.40 10.21
CA VAL A 19 -0.58 -5.77 11.63
C VAL A 19 0.76 -5.33 12.22
N ARG A 20 1.87 -5.69 11.56
CA ARG A 20 3.22 -5.35 12.02
C ARG A 20 3.43 -3.84 12.15
N GLN A 21 2.99 -3.05 11.17
CA GLN A 21 3.12 -1.59 11.26
C GLN A 21 2.21 -0.99 12.35
N SER A 22 1.00 -1.52 12.52
CA SER A 22 0.09 -1.10 13.59
C SER A 22 0.68 -1.36 14.98
N GLU A 23 1.30 -2.52 15.20
CA GLU A 23 1.99 -2.82 16.46
C GLU A 23 3.17 -1.89 16.72
N ARG A 24 3.97 -1.59 15.69
CA ARG A 24 5.08 -0.62 15.80
C ARG A 24 4.58 0.77 16.15
N LEU A 25 3.51 1.24 15.51
CA LEU A 25 2.89 2.53 15.80
C LEU A 25 2.36 2.60 17.23
N LYS A 26 1.70 1.53 17.71
CA LYS A 26 1.25 1.42 19.11
C LYS A 26 2.41 1.40 20.10
N ALA A 27 3.53 0.78 19.74
CA ALA A 27 4.73 0.77 20.59
C ALA A 27 5.39 2.16 20.69
N ILE A 28 5.30 2.97 19.62
CA ILE A 28 5.80 4.35 19.59
C ILE A 28 4.86 5.29 20.35
N ASP A 29 3.55 5.19 20.10
CA ASP A 29 2.53 5.98 20.78
C ASP A 29 1.34 5.09 21.16
N PRO A 30 1.27 4.62 22.43
CA PRO A 30 0.18 3.79 22.91
C PRO A 30 -1.19 4.49 22.92
N LYS A 31 -1.22 5.82 22.87
CA LYS A 31 -2.46 6.62 22.88
C LYS A 31 -2.92 7.01 21.47
N MET A 32 -2.24 6.51 20.44
CA MET A 32 -2.57 6.80 19.04
C MET A 32 -3.99 6.36 18.72
N ASN A 33 -4.79 7.30 18.19
CA ASN A 33 -6.14 7.00 17.72
C ASN A 33 -6.11 6.31 16.34
N ILE A 34 -7.25 5.75 15.95
CA ILE A 34 -7.39 4.98 14.69
C ILE A 34 -7.02 5.84 13.47
N GLU A 35 -7.45 7.10 13.45
CA GLU A 35 -7.23 8.00 12.32
C GLU A 35 -5.75 8.34 12.12
N MET A 36 -5.04 8.64 13.22
CA MET A 36 -3.61 8.88 13.24
C MET A 36 -2.84 7.63 12.82
N ARG A 37 -3.24 6.45 13.33
CA ARG A 37 -2.63 5.18 12.91
C ARG A 37 -2.80 4.97 11.41
N ASN A 38 -4.01 5.13 10.90
CA ASN A 38 -4.32 4.93 9.48
C ASN A 38 -3.58 5.95 8.59
N GLN A 39 -3.51 7.21 9.01
CA GLN A 39 -2.74 8.22 8.31
C GLN A 39 -1.25 7.87 8.25
N ASN A 40 -0.66 7.38 9.34
CA ASN A 40 0.73 6.90 9.36
C ASN A 40 0.93 5.63 8.52
N LEU A 41 -0.05 4.73 8.47
CA LEU A 41 0.01 3.57 7.58
C LEU A 41 0.02 4.00 6.12
N PHE A 42 -0.86 4.94 5.74
CA PHE A 42 -0.96 5.40 4.35
C PHE A 42 0.32 6.08 3.87
N THR A 43 1.02 6.83 4.72
CA THR A 43 2.30 7.45 4.33
C THR A 43 3.43 6.45 4.09
N GLN A 44 3.31 5.22 4.61
CA GLN A 44 4.24 4.12 4.33
C GLN A 44 3.90 3.35 3.04
N ILE A 45 2.77 3.65 2.41
CA ILE A 45 2.37 3.04 1.14
C ILE A 45 2.92 3.92 0.01
N PRO A 46 3.60 3.36 -1.00
CA PRO A 46 4.23 4.18 -2.03
C PRO A 46 3.28 4.60 -3.16
N GLY A 47 3.31 5.89 -3.50
CA GLY A 47 2.89 6.43 -4.80
C GLY A 47 1.44 6.15 -5.16
N LYS A 48 1.20 5.57 -6.34
CA LYS A 48 -0.17 5.33 -6.86
C LYS A 48 -1.01 4.41 -5.96
N LEU A 49 -0.36 3.54 -5.18
CA LEU A 49 -1.05 2.62 -4.29
C LEU A 49 -1.63 3.36 -3.06
N GLU A 50 -0.92 4.36 -2.55
CA GLU A 50 -1.40 5.24 -1.48
C GLU A 50 -2.68 5.96 -1.91
N HIS A 51 -2.66 6.55 -3.12
CA HIS A 51 -3.82 7.26 -3.65
C HIS A 51 -5.01 6.30 -3.85
N ALA A 52 -4.78 5.12 -4.41
CA ALA A 52 -5.84 4.14 -4.63
C ALA A 52 -6.53 3.74 -3.31
N ILE A 53 -5.74 3.50 -2.27
CA ILE A 53 -6.28 3.13 -0.95
C ILE A 53 -7.00 4.30 -0.29
N LYS A 54 -6.45 5.51 -0.35
CA LYS A 54 -7.13 6.71 0.19
C LYS A 54 -8.46 7.03 -0.50
N CYS A 55 -8.65 6.59 -1.75
CA CYS A 55 -9.93 6.71 -2.44
C CYS A 55 -10.98 5.71 -1.97
N ILE A 56 -10.57 4.56 -1.42
CA ILE A 56 -11.46 3.47 -1.04
C ILE A 56 -11.68 3.46 0.48
N CYS A 57 -10.59 3.58 1.25
CA CYS A 57 -10.60 3.63 2.71
C CYS A 57 -10.61 5.07 3.22
N ASN A 58 -11.55 5.37 4.12
CA ASN A 58 -11.55 6.61 4.89
C ASN A 58 -10.60 6.52 6.10
N LYS A 59 -10.41 7.63 6.83
CA LYS A 59 -9.49 7.68 7.97
C LYS A 59 -9.92 6.80 9.15
N SER A 60 -11.20 6.43 9.25
CA SER A 60 -11.75 5.61 10.33
C SER A 60 -11.86 4.11 10.00
N CYS A 61 -11.43 3.70 8.80
CA CYS A 61 -11.43 2.30 8.38
C CYS A 61 -10.69 1.38 9.35
N THR A 62 -11.15 0.13 9.41
CA THR A 62 -10.48 -0.90 10.19
C THR A 62 -9.16 -1.30 9.54
N LEU A 63 -8.32 -2.01 10.29
CA LEU A 63 -7.07 -2.52 9.74
C LEU A 63 -7.34 -3.57 8.64
N ASP A 64 -8.40 -4.36 8.82
CA ASP A 64 -8.83 -5.38 7.88
C ASP A 64 -9.31 -4.76 6.57
N ASP A 65 -10.06 -3.65 6.63
CA ASP A 65 -10.47 -2.91 5.43
C ASP A 65 -9.27 -2.45 4.61
N ILE A 66 -8.23 -1.94 5.27
CA ILE A 66 -7.00 -1.49 4.62
C ILE A 66 -6.27 -2.68 3.99
N ALA A 67 -6.14 -3.80 4.72
CA ALA A 67 -5.47 -5.00 4.23
C ALA A 67 -6.21 -5.64 3.03
N ASN A 68 -7.54 -5.73 3.11
CA ASN A 68 -8.38 -6.22 2.02
C ASN A 68 -8.27 -5.32 0.78
N THR A 69 -8.34 -4.00 0.98
CA THR A 69 -8.18 -3.03 -0.12
C THR A 69 -6.80 -3.13 -0.77
N LEU A 70 -5.73 -3.26 0.02
CA LEU A 70 -4.38 -3.51 -0.49
C LEU A 70 -4.31 -4.79 -1.32
N GLN A 71 -4.96 -5.85 -0.85
CA GLN A 71 -5.00 -7.13 -1.54
C GLN A 71 -5.78 -7.03 -2.87
N ASP A 72 -6.92 -6.34 -2.87
CA ASP A 72 -7.75 -6.14 -4.05
C ASP A 72 -7.06 -5.26 -5.08
N VAL A 73 -6.48 -4.13 -4.68
CA VAL A 73 -5.72 -3.26 -5.59
C VAL A 73 -4.52 -4.02 -6.16
N ARG A 74 -3.82 -4.84 -5.38
CA ARG A 74 -2.72 -5.70 -5.87
C ARG A 74 -3.19 -6.75 -6.89
N LYS A 75 -4.37 -7.33 -6.71
CA LYS A 75 -4.93 -8.37 -7.59
C LYS A 75 -5.48 -7.79 -8.88
N THR A 76 -6.18 -6.66 -8.78
CA THR A 76 -6.89 -6.01 -9.90
C THR A 76 -6.01 -5.06 -10.69
N THR A 77 -4.95 -4.52 -10.08
CA THR A 77 -4.05 -3.57 -10.71
C THR A 77 -2.61 -4.08 -10.70
N ASN A 78 -1.85 -3.80 -11.77
CA ASN A 78 -0.40 -4.02 -11.80
C ASN A 78 0.37 -2.86 -11.13
N ILE A 79 -0.27 -2.06 -10.27
CA ILE A 79 0.36 -0.94 -9.56
C ILE A 79 1.39 -1.49 -8.57
N GLY A 80 2.61 -0.94 -8.61
CA GLY A 80 3.69 -1.33 -7.69
C GLY A 80 4.45 -2.60 -8.08
N LYS A 81 3.96 -3.37 -9.07
CA LYS A 81 4.78 -4.38 -9.74
C LYS A 81 5.72 -3.66 -10.70
N ASN A 82 7.03 -3.91 -10.61
CA ASN A 82 7.99 -3.50 -11.63
C ASN A 82 7.64 -4.22 -12.93
N SER A 83 6.73 -3.63 -13.70
CA SER A 83 6.48 -4.10 -15.04
C SER A 83 7.70 -3.69 -15.86
N SER A 84 8.59 -4.65 -16.09
CA SER A 84 9.50 -4.62 -17.23
C SER A 84 8.65 -4.71 -18.50
N TYR A 85 7.85 -3.68 -18.80
CA TYR A 85 7.37 -3.43 -20.15
C TYR A 85 8.57 -2.94 -20.94
N ARG A 86 9.43 -3.89 -21.30
CA ARG A 86 10.38 -3.75 -22.39
C ARG A 86 9.50 -3.60 -23.63
N GLY A 87 9.39 -2.36 -24.12
CA GLY A 87 8.59 -2.03 -25.28
C GLY A 87 8.86 -3.01 -26.41
N LYS A 88 7.87 -3.82 -26.76
CA LYS A 88 7.85 -4.42 -28.09
C LYS A 88 7.56 -3.25 -29.02
N SER A 89 8.59 -2.76 -29.70
CA SER A 89 8.44 -1.92 -30.88
C SER A 89 7.40 -2.56 -31.78
N LEU A 90 6.26 -1.88 -31.93
CA LEU A 90 5.35 -2.12 -33.03
C LEU A 90 6.18 -1.90 -34.30
N LYS A 91 6.52 -2.98 -35.00
CA LYS A 91 7.03 -2.84 -36.36
C LYS A 91 5.84 -2.35 -37.18
N GLU A 92 6.00 -1.16 -37.73
CA GLU A 92 5.18 -0.61 -38.79
C GLU A 92 5.15 -1.65 -39.93
N GLU A 93 3.97 -2.20 -40.20
CA GLU A 93 3.64 -2.73 -41.52
C GLU A 93 2.82 -1.63 -42.20
N ASP A 94 3.53 -0.83 -43.01
CA ASP A 94 2.95 0.09 -44.01
C ASP A 94 2.46 -0.76 -45.22
N PRO A 95 1.50 -0.26 -46.02
CA PRO A 95 0.50 -1.03 -46.76
C PRO A 95 0.94 -1.74 -48.04
#